data_AF-A0A9D4Z127-F1
#
_entry.id   AF-A0A9D4Z127-F1
#
_cell.length_a   1.000
_cell.length_b   1.000
_cell.length_c   1.000
_cell.angle_alpha   90.00
_cell.angle_beta   90.00
_cell.angle_gamma   90.00
#
_symmetry.space_group_name_H-M   'P 1'
#
loop_
_entity.id
_entity.type
_entity.pdbx_description
1 polymer ?
#
loop_
_entity_poly.entity_id
_entity_poly.type
_entity_poly.pdbx_seq_one_letter_code
_entity_poly.pdbx_strand_id
1 'polypeptide(L)'
;MADRIFERILNQAGADAEATQEQQDPELQRRKAQKNEESELRKLSSNMTAGDAIKRILLAAKDRDFFRLLELPPPEVDALGAPTWPVTAAEVSKAYRKLSVLVHPDKNPGEAARQAFEALNEAHRELKDQSKLEGILKEHLEAAQKRADEALASATLEERLVMQAQQAQQAKALRKAQGESFQAEVTRQMRERQEAAKRKRDAAENSRYRRQEEEEAAKQRQQEEEEQRRQQQQQQQQQADGSSDDEDAAARRRALAKKRQRQRKPSGM
;
A
#
# COMPACT_ATOMS: atom_id res chain seq x y z
N MET A 1 -0.93 -62.13 -30.76
CA MET A 1 0.17 -61.13 -30.89
C MET A 1 0.33 -60.62 -32.32
N ALA A 2 -0.05 -61.36 -33.37
CA ALA A 2 0.08 -60.92 -34.77
C ALA A 2 -0.89 -59.78 -35.17
N ASP A 3 -2.12 -59.76 -34.63
CA ASP A 3 -3.14 -58.77 -35.04
C ASP A 3 -2.78 -57.32 -34.67
N ARG A 4 -2.12 -57.10 -33.52
CA ARG A 4 -1.68 -55.75 -33.10
C ARG A 4 -0.50 -55.21 -33.89
N ILE A 5 0.29 -56.10 -34.51
CA ILE A 5 1.42 -55.70 -35.35
C ILE A 5 0.90 -55.29 -36.72
N PHE A 6 -0.09 -56.01 -37.25
CA PHE A 6 -0.71 -55.70 -38.54
C PHE A 6 -1.49 -54.38 -38.51
N GLU A 7 -2.27 -54.11 -37.45
CA GLU A 7 -2.95 -52.82 -37.26
C GLU A 7 -1.97 -51.65 -37.12
N ARG A 8 -0.84 -51.85 -36.43
CA ARG A 8 0.18 -50.80 -36.28
C ARG A 8 0.87 -50.51 -37.61
N ILE A 9 1.16 -51.52 -38.42
CA ILE A 9 1.74 -51.34 -39.76
C ILE A 9 0.74 -50.66 -40.72
N LEU A 10 -0.54 -51.02 -40.65
CA LEU A 10 -1.59 -50.42 -41.49
C LEU A 10 -1.82 -48.94 -41.11
N ASN A 11 -1.83 -48.61 -39.82
CA ASN A 11 -1.93 -47.23 -39.35
C ASN A 11 -0.67 -46.41 -39.65
N GLN A 12 0.52 -47.02 -39.55
CA GLN A 12 1.77 -46.38 -39.95
C GLN A 12 1.77 -46.08 -41.45
N ALA A 13 1.38 -47.06 -42.28
CA ALA A 13 1.29 -46.88 -43.74
C ALA A 13 0.22 -45.86 -44.15
N GLY A 14 -0.90 -45.76 -43.42
CA GLY A 14 -1.91 -44.72 -43.59
C GLY A 14 -1.40 -43.33 -43.23
N ALA A 15 -0.71 -43.19 -42.10
CA ALA A 15 -0.09 -41.93 -41.68
C ALA A 15 1.05 -41.48 -42.62
N ASP A 16 1.84 -42.44 -43.14
CA ASP A 16 2.90 -42.17 -44.11
C ASP A 16 2.32 -41.76 -45.47
N ALA A 17 1.20 -42.37 -45.90
CA ALA A 17 0.49 -42.00 -47.12
C ALA A 17 -0.20 -40.62 -47.01
N GLU A 18 -0.82 -40.32 -45.87
CA GLU A 18 -1.37 -38.99 -45.57
C GLU A 18 -0.26 -37.95 -45.50
N ALA A 19 0.84 -38.20 -44.80
CA ALA A 19 1.99 -37.30 -44.75
C ALA A 19 2.60 -37.04 -46.14
N THR A 20 2.61 -38.05 -47.02
CA THR A 20 3.10 -37.92 -48.40
C THR A 20 2.12 -37.14 -49.29
N GLN A 21 0.81 -37.32 -49.15
CA GLN A 21 -0.21 -36.49 -49.83
C GLN A 21 -0.22 -35.04 -49.31
N GLU A 22 -0.06 -34.85 -47.99
CA GLU A 22 0.05 -33.52 -47.36
C GLU A 22 1.32 -32.77 -47.79
N GLN A 23 2.39 -33.48 -48.14
CA GLN A 23 3.61 -32.91 -48.70
C GLN A 23 3.51 -32.56 -50.20
N GLN A 24 2.50 -33.06 -50.91
CA GLN A 24 2.33 -32.81 -52.35
C GLN A 24 1.36 -31.67 -52.68
N ASP A 25 0.48 -31.27 -51.75
CA ASP A 25 -0.45 -30.15 -51.95
C ASP A 25 0.16 -28.79 -51.53
N PRO A 26 0.51 -27.90 -52.48
CA PRO A 26 1.09 -26.60 -52.18
C PRO A 26 0.13 -25.66 -51.44
N GLU A 27 -1.19 -25.83 -51.55
CA GLU A 27 -2.14 -25.02 -50.78
C GLU A 27 -2.14 -25.40 -49.30
N LEU A 28 -2.10 -26.69 -48.99
CA LEU A 28 -2.08 -27.18 -47.62
C LEU A 28 -0.81 -26.72 -46.90
N GLN A 29 0.34 -26.74 -47.58
CA GLN A 29 1.60 -26.21 -47.07
C GLN A 29 1.54 -24.71 -46.79
N ARG A 30 0.95 -23.92 -47.70
CA ARG A 30 0.75 -22.48 -47.49
C ARG A 30 -0.14 -22.21 -46.27
N ARG A 31 -1.22 -22.96 -46.10
CA ARG A 31 -2.10 -22.85 -44.92
C ARG A 31 -1.40 -23.25 -43.62
N LYS A 32 -0.61 -24.33 -43.63
CA LYS A 32 0.19 -24.76 -42.47
C LYS A 32 1.27 -23.73 -42.13
N ALA A 33 1.96 -23.19 -43.14
CA ALA A 33 2.95 -22.13 -42.98
C ALA A 33 2.33 -20.85 -42.40
N GLN A 34 1.15 -20.44 -42.89
CA GLN A 34 0.40 -19.30 -42.35
C GLN A 34 -0.02 -19.53 -40.90
N LYS A 35 -0.55 -20.72 -40.56
CA LYS A 35 -0.88 -21.06 -39.17
C LYS A 35 0.34 -21.05 -38.25
N ASN A 36 1.48 -21.53 -38.74
CA ASN A 36 2.74 -21.46 -38.00
C ASN A 36 3.19 -20.01 -37.79
N GLU A 37 3.14 -19.17 -38.84
CA GLU A 37 3.45 -17.74 -38.74
C GLU A 37 2.53 -17.02 -37.74
N GLU A 38 1.22 -17.28 -37.78
CA GLU A 38 0.25 -16.75 -36.81
C GLU A 38 0.58 -17.21 -35.38
N SER A 39 0.98 -18.48 -35.21
CA SER A 39 1.36 -19.03 -33.91
C SER A 39 2.65 -18.42 -33.35
N GLU A 40 3.61 -18.06 -34.22
CA GLU A 40 4.84 -17.38 -33.84
C GLU A 40 4.57 -15.91 -33.50
N LEU A 41 3.76 -15.21 -34.30
CA LEU A 41 3.33 -13.84 -34.00
C LEU A 41 2.54 -13.73 -32.70
N ARG A 42 1.82 -14.80 -32.35
CA ARG A 42 1.16 -14.95 -31.06
C ARG A 42 2.17 -14.92 -29.90
N LYS A 43 3.37 -15.51 -30.03
CA LYS A 43 4.37 -15.52 -28.95
C LYS A 43 4.97 -14.12 -28.77
N LEU A 44 5.06 -13.64 -27.53
CA LEU A 44 5.76 -12.39 -27.21
C LEU A 44 7.28 -12.61 -27.35
N SER A 45 7.84 -12.32 -28.52
CA SER A 45 9.29 -12.35 -28.76
C SER A 45 9.85 -10.91 -28.79
N SER A 46 11.07 -10.72 -28.27
CA SER A 46 11.64 -9.40 -28.01
C SER A 46 12.09 -8.61 -29.25
N ASN A 47 12.17 -9.26 -30.43
CA ASN A 47 12.80 -8.70 -31.63
C ASN A 47 11.82 -8.62 -32.82
N MET A 48 10.62 -8.08 -32.61
CA MET A 48 9.60 -7.93 -33.67
C MET A 48 9.72 -6.58 -34.39
N THR A 49 9.48 -6.56 -35.70
CA THR A 49 9.39 -5.31 -36.48
C THR A 49 8.06 -4.60 -36.24
N ALA A 50 7.95 -3.31 -36.63
CA ALA A 50 6.68 -2.57 -36.53
C ALA A 50 5.55 -3.23 -37.35
N GLY A 51 5.89 -3.84 -38.50
CA GLY A 51 4.93 -4.61 -39.32
C GLY A 51 4.44 -5.88 -38.63
N ASP A 52 5.32 -6.61 -37.95
CA ASP A 52 4.94 -7.80 -37.18
C ASP A 52 4.07 -7.44 -35.98
N ALA A 53 4.35 -6.32 -35.31
CA ALA A 53 3.51 -5.79 -34.25
C ALA A 53 2.09 -5.48 -34.73
N ILE A 54 1.94 -4.87 -35.93
CA ILE A 54 0.63 -4.61 -36.55
C ILE A 54 -0.11 -5.92 -36.80
N LYS A 55 0.52 -6.91 -37.45
CA LYS A 55 -0.08 -8.22 -37.72
C LYS A 55 -0.53 -8.92 -36.43
N ARG A 56 0.32 -8.90 -35.40
CA ARG A 56 0.04 -9.46 -34.08
C ARG A 56 -1.17 -8.81 -33.42
N ILE A 57 -1.24 -7.48 -33.45
CA ILE A 57 -2.37 -6.72 -32.87
C ILE A 57 -3.67 -7.06 -33.60
N LEU A 58 -3.66 -7.13 -34.93
CA LEU A 58 -4.84 -7.51 -35.71
C LEU A 58 -5.30 -8.94 -35.40
N LEU A 59 -4.36 -9.88 -35.23
CA LEU A 59 -4.67 -11.26 -34.84
C LEU A 59 -5.27 -11.31 -33.42
N ALA A 60 -4.70 -10.57 -32.46
CA ALA A 60 -5.24 -10.48 -31.11
C ALA A 60 -6.62 -9.81 -31.06
N ALA A 61 -6.87 -8.80 -31.91
CA ALA A 61 -8.16 -8.15 -32.05
C ALA A 61 -9.24 -9.12 -32.57
N LYS A 62 -8.87 -10.00 -33.52
CA LYS A 62 -9.76 -11.07 -34.02
C LYS A 62 -10.12 -12.06 -32.93
N ASP A 63 -9.17 -12.40 -32.06
CA ASP A 63 -9.36 -13.29 -30.91
C ASP A 63 -10.07 -12.58 -29.73
N ARG A 64 -10.34 -11.27 -29.84
CA ARG A 64 -10.85 -10.39 -28.76
C ARG A 64 -10.01 -10.46 -27.48
N ASP A 65 -8.72 -10.71 -27.62
CA ASP A 65 -7.78 -10.83 -26.50
C ASP A 65 -7.09 -9.49 -26.27
N PHE A 66 -7.73 -8.63 -25.46
CA PHE A 66 -7.22 -7.31 -25.11
C PHE A 66 -5.90 -7.34 -24.32
N PHE A 67 -5.65 -8.42 -23.56
CA PHE A 67 -4.43 -8.57 -22.77
C PHE A 67 -3.23 -8.79 -23.70
N ARG A 68 -3.37 -9.71 -24.66
CA ARG A 68 -2.33 -9.96 -25.67
C ARG A 68 -2.12 -8.75 -26.57
N LEU A 69 -3.20 -8.04 -26.91
CA LEU A 69 -3.15 -6.84 -27.74
C LEU A 69 -2.19 -5.79 -27.14
N LEU A 70 -2.31 -5.54 -25.82
CA LEU A 70 -1.47 -4.59 -25.09
C LEU A 70 -0.16 -5.17 -24.52
N GLU A 71 0.20 -6.43 -24.83
CA GLU A 71 1.38 -7.10 -24.25
C GLU A 71 1.34 -7.17 -22.72
N LEU A 72 0.14 -7.30 -22.15
CA LEU A 72 -0.08 -7.41 -20.71
C LEU A 72 -0.15 -8.88 -20.30
N PRO A 73 0.27 -9.22 -19.06
CA PRO A 73 0.11 -10.57 -18.54
C PRO A 73 -1.38 -10.95 -18.50
N PRO A 74 -1.73 -12.20 -18.86
CA PRO A 74 -3.10 -12.67 -18.78
C PRO A 74 -3.57 -12.67 -17.31
N PRO A 75 -4.87 -12.51 -17.06
CA PRO A 75 -5.43 -12.66 -15.73
C PRO A 75 -5.39 -14.13 -15.30
N GLU A 76 -5.05 -14.36 -14.03
CA GLU A 76 -4.94 -15.69 -13.44
C GLU A 76 -6.01 -15.90 -12.38
N VAL A 77 -6.45 -17.15 -12.22
CA VAL A 77 -7.30 -17.54 -11.11
C VAL A 77 -6.38 -17.95 -9.96
N ASP A 78 -6.54 -17.30 -8.81
CA ASP A 78 -5.88 -17.75 -7.58
C ASP A 78 -6.35 -19.18 -7.23
N ALA A 79 -5.60 -19.95 -6.44
CA ALA A 79 -6.00 -21.30 -6.01
C ALA A 79 -7.29 -21.32 -5.17
N LEU A 80 -7.81 -20.13 -4.83
CA LEU A 80 -9.10 -19.90 -4.16
C LEU A 80 -10.25 -19.57 -5.13
N GLY A 81 -10.00 -19.57 -6.44
CA GLY A 81 -11.03 -19.31 -7.45
C GLY A 81 -11.27 -17.82 -7.75
N ALA A 82 -10.48 -16.92 -7.18
CA ALA A 82 -10.65 -15.48 -7.36
C ALA A 82 -9.92 -14.97 -8.62
N PRO A 83 -10.54 -14.10 -9.44
CA PRO A 83 -9.86 -13.41 -10.53
C PRO A 83 -8.78 -12.49 -9.95
N THR A 84 -7.52 -12.74 -10.30
CA THR A 84 -6.41 -11.87 -9.94
C THR A 84 -5.74 -11.35 -11.19
N TRP A 85 -5.65 -10.03 -11.30
CA TRP A 85 -4.89 -9.37 -12.35
C TRP A 85 -3.96 -8.34 -11.69
N PRO A 86 -2.64 -8.54 -11.73
CA PRO A 86 -1.70 -7.67 -11.04
C PRO A 86 -1.49 -6.32 -11.74
N VAL A 87 -2.07 -6.12 -12.93
CA VAL A 87 -1.84 -4.94 -13.76
C VAL A 87 -2.73 -3.79 -13.34
N THR A 88 -2.13 -2.63 -13.16
CA THR A 88 -2.84 -1.39 -12.83
C THR A 88 -3.25 -0.59 -14.08
N ALA A 89 -4.27 0.25 -13.97
CA ALA A 89 -4.69 1.14 -15.08
C ALA A 89 -3.56 2.05 -15.62
N ALA A 90 -2.57 2.37 -14.78
CA ALA A 90 -1.38 3.12 -15.16
C ALA A 90 -0.48 2.30 -16.11
N GLU A 91 -0.30 1.01 -15.85
CA GLU A 91 0.47 0.11 -16.70
C GLU A 91 -0.23 -0.17 -18.03
N VAL A 92 -1.56 -0.32 -18.02
CA VAL A 92 -2.39 -0.40 -19.24
C VAL A 92 -2.15 0.84 -20.12
N SER A 93 -2.18 2.02 -19.52
CA SER A 93 -1.95 3.29 -20.24
C SER A 93 -0.51 3.42 -20.74
N LYS A 94 0.47 2.91 -19.99
CA LYS A 94 1.89 2.89 -20.39
C LYS A 94 2.10 1.96 -21.61
N ALA A 95 1.52 0.77 -21.57
CA ALA A 95 1.57 -0.19 -22.67
C ALA A 95 0.91 0.36 -23.94
N TYR A 96 -0.28 0.95 -23.80
CA TYR A 96 -0.98 1.62 -24.90
C TYR A 96 -0.12 2.70 -25.55
N ARG A 97 0.51 3.60 -24.77
CA ARG A 97 1.37 4.67 -25.31
C ARG A 97 2.58 4.10 -26.07
N LYS A 98 3.25 3.08 -25.51
CA LYS A 98 4.40 2.42 -26.13
C LYS A 98 4.03 1.84 -27.50
N LEU A 99 2.93 1.08 -27.55
CA LEU A 99 2.49 0.40 -28.77
C LEU A 99 1.91 1.39 -29.79
N SER A 100 1.16 2.38 -29.35
CA SER A 100 0.58 3.43 -30.22
C SER A 100 1.63 4.17 -31.02
N VAL A 101 2.79 4.48 -30.44
CA VAL A 101 3.90 5.12 -31.15
C VAL A 101 4.54 4.17 -32.18
N LEU A 102 4.59 2.88 -31.86
CA LEU A 102 5.18 1.86 -32.73
C LEU A 102 4.32 1.60 -33.97
N VAL A 103 2.99 1.53 -33.81
CA VAL A 103 2.04 1.22 -34.90
C VAL A 103 1.31 2.43 -35.47
N HIS A 104 1.74 3.64 -35.13
CA HIS A 104 1.07 4.86 -35.57
C HIS A 104 0.95 4.93 -37.11
N PRO A 105 -0.23 5.28 -37.67
CA PRO A 105 -0.46 5.28 -39.13
C PRO A 105 0.41 6.30 -39.89
N ASP A 106 0.91 7.34 -39.21
CA ASP A 106 1.86 8.31 -39.78
C ASP A 106 3.23 7.66 -40.09
N LYS A 107 3.71 6.78 -39.21
CA LYS A 107 5.01 6.11 -39.38
C LYS A 107 4.92 4.85 -40.23
N ASN A 108 3.76 4.19 -40.18
CA ASN A 108 3.48 2.97 -40.91
C ASN A 108 2.29 3.21 -41.85
N PRO A 109 2.53 3.72 -43.07
CA PRO A 109 1.44 4.00 -44.00
C PRO A 109 0.74 2.70 -44.40
N GLY A 110 -0.58 2.66 -44.24
CA GLY A 110 -1.40 1.51 -44.63
C GLY A 110 -2.67 1.37 -43.80
N GLU A 111 -3.67 0.69 -44.36
CA GLU A 111 -4.94 0.44 -43.68
C GLU A 111 -4.77 -0.48 -42.46
N ALA A 112 -3.87 -1.47 -42.55
CA ALA A 112 -3.57 -2.40 -41.46
C ALA A 112 -3.06 -1.68 -40.20
N ALA A 113 -2.22 -0.65 -40.35
CA ALA A 113 -1.72 0.15 -39.22
C ALA A 113 -2.85 0.95 -38.56
N ARG A 114 -3.77 1.52 -39.36
CA ARG A 114 -4.95 2.24 -38.86
C ARG A 114 -5.88 1.31 -38.08
N GLN A 115 -6.17 0.13 -38.62
CA GLN A 115 -7.00 -0.88 -37.96
C GLN A 115 -6.35 -1.36 -36.65
N ALA A 116 -5.04 -1.60 -36.65
CA ALA A 116 -4.32 -2.00 -35.43
C ALA A 116 -4.33 -0.89 -34.37
N PHE A 117 -4.16 0.37 -34.77
CA PHE A 117 -4.22 1.52 -33.88
C PHE A 117 -5.63 1.71 -33.28
N GLU A 118 -6.67 1.52 -34.08
CA GLU A 118 -8.05 1.58 -33.61
C GLU A 118 -8.35 0.46 -32.60
N ALA A 119 -7.92 -0.76 -32.90
CA ALA A 119 -8.05 -1.90 -31.98
C ALA A 119 -7.29 -1.68 -30.65
N LEU A 120 -6.10 -1.06 -30.69
CA LEU A 120 -5.37 -0.64 -29.48
C LEU A 120 -6.16 0.36 -28.64
N ASN A 121 -6.80 1.33 -29.30
CA ASN A 121 -7.57 2.36 -28.62
C ASN A 121 -8.85 1.79 -27.99
N GLU A 122 -9.52 0.86 -28.69
CA GLU A 122 -10.65 0.11 -28.17
C GLU A 122 -10.25 -0.71 -26.93
N ALA A 123 -9.17 -1.49 -27.02
CA ALA A 123 -8.64 -2.28 -25.90
C ALA A 123 -8.32 -1.41 -24.67
N HIS A 124 -7.68 -0.24 -24.87
CA HIS A 124 -7.39 0.70 -23.79
C HIS A 124 -8.66 1.24 -23.14
N ARG A 125 -9.68 1.58 -23.94
CA ARG A 125 -10.96 2.09 -23.44
C ARG A 125 -11.72 1.05 -22.62
N GLU A 126 -11.73 -0.21 -23.07
CA GLU A 126 -12.42 -1.29 -22.38
C GLU A 126 -11.72 -1.69 -21.08
N LEU A 127 -10.39 -1.77 -21.07
CA LEU A 127 -9.62 -2.11 -19.87
C LEU A 127 -9.57 -0.98 -18.84
N LYS A 128 -9.85 0.26 -19.23
CA LYS A 128 -9.92 1.42 -18.33
C LYS A 128 -11.27 1.51 -17.59
N ASP A 129 -12.34 1.00 -18.19
CA ASP A 129 -13.67 0.98 -17.59
C ASP A 129 -13.80 -0.23 -16.66
N GLN A 130 -13.98 0.00 -15.37
CA GLN A 130 -13.98 -1.07 -14.37
C GLN A 130 -15.10 -2.09 -14.59
N SER A 131 -16.29 -1.66 -15.03
CA SER A 131 -17.40 -2.58 -15.28
C SER A 131 -17.15 -3.48 -16.48
N LYS A 132 -16.50 -2.95 -17.53
CA LYS A 132 -16.13 -3.74 -18.71
C LYS A 132 -14.96 -4.67 -18.40
N LEU A 133 -13.97 -4.17 -17.65
CA LEU A 133 -12.83 -4.95 -17.20
C LEU A 133 -13.28 -6.19 -16.44
N GLU A 134 -14.20 -6.06 -15.47
CA GLU A 134 -14.74 -7.21 -14.73
C GLU A 134 -15.38 -8.27 -15.65
N GLY A 135 -16.15 -7.84 -16.64
CA GLY A 135 -16.74 -8.74 -17.64
C GLY A 135 -15.70 -9.47 -18.48
N ILE A 136 -14.70 -8.74 -18.99
CA ILE A 136 -13.59 -9.27 -19.80
C ILE A 136 -12.75 -10.25 -18.99
N LEU A 137 -12.43 -9.91 -17.74
CA LEU A 137 -11.70 -10.78 -16.83
C LEU A 137 -12.48 -12.08 -16.63
N LYS A 138 -13.77 -12.00 -16.34
CA LYS A 138 -14.62 -13.18 -16.14
C LYS A 138 -14.66 -14.07 -17.39
N GLU A 139 -14.88 -13.49 -18.57
CA GLU A 139 -14.92 -14.25 -19.83
C GLU A 139 -13.58 -14.95 -20.11
N HIS A 140 -12.46 -14.24 -19.93
CA HIS A 140 -11.13 -14.81 -20.13
C HIS A 140 -10.86 -15.97 -19.17
N LEU A 141 -11.29 -15.83 -17.90
CA LEU A 141 -11.13 -16.88 -16.91
C LEU A 141 -12.05 -18.08 -17.14
N GLU A 142 -13.30 -17.86 -17.56
CA GLU A 142 -14.20 -18.94 -17.96
C GLU A 142 -13.64 -19.71 -19.15
N ALA A 143 -13.06 -19.02 -20.13
CA ALA A 143 -12.38 -19.66 -21.26
C ALA A 143 -11.13 -20.43 -20.83
N ALA A 144 -10.36 -19.90 -19.88
CA ALA A 144 -9.20 -20.58 -19.32
C ALA A 144 -9.59 -21.82 -18.50
N GLN A 145 -10.66 -21.73 -17.70
CA GLN A 145 -11.24 -22.84 -16.95
C GLN A 145 -11.72 -23.94 -17.88
N LYS A 146 -12.49 -23.60 -18.93
CA LYS A 146 -12.94 -24.59 -19.93
C LYS A 146 -11.75 -25.32 -20.56
N ARG A 147 -10.70 -24.60 -20.95
CA ARG A 147 -9.47 -25.23 -21.48
C ARG A 147 -8.80 -26.14 -20.45
N ALA A 148 -8.78 -25.74 -19.17
CA ALA A 148 -8.23 -26.57 -18.10
C ALA A 148 -9.08 -27.83 -17.84
N ASP A 149 -10.41 -27.70 -17.88
CA ASP A 149 -11.35 -28.81 -17.71
C ASP A 149 -11.26 -29.80 -18.88
N GLU A 150 -11.16 -29.30 -20.12
CA GLU A 150 -10.93 -30.12 -21.31
C GLU A 150 -9.58 -30.84 -21.23
N ALA A 151 -8.52 -30.13 -20.82
CA ALA A 151 -7.20 -30.74 -20.60
C ALA A 151 -7.28 -31.83 -19.53
N LEU A 152 -7.96 -31.56 -18.42
CA LEU A 152 -8.18 -32.53 -17.35
C LEU A 152 -9.01 -33.73 -17.84
N ALA A 153 -10.05 -33.51 -18.63
CA ALA A 153 -10.87 -34.56 -19.23
C ALA A 153 -10.08 -35.43 -20.21
N SER A 154 -9.08 -34.87 -20.91
CA SER A 154 -8.18 -35.62 -21.79
C SER A 154 -7.01 -36.30 -21.05
N ALA A 155 -6.65 -35.79 -19.87
CA ALA A 155 -5.53 -36.29 -19.08
C ALA A 155 -5.80 -37.66 -18.45
N THR A 156 -4.72 -38.40 -18.22
CA THR A 156 -4.74 -39.70 -17.56
C THR A 156 -5.07 -39.58 -16.07
N LEU A 157 -5.56 -40.66 -15.44
CA LEU A 157 -5.94 -40.64 -14.02
C LEU A 157 -4.79 -40.20 -13.09
N GLU A 158 -3.55 -40.59 -13.40
CA GLU A 158 -2.36 -40.26 -12.63
C GLU A 158 -2.02 -38.76 -12.72
N GLU A 159 -2.07 -38.19 -13.93
CA GLU A 159 -1.89 -36.75 -14.15
C GLU A 159 -2.95 -35.92 -13.42
N ARG A 160 -4.22 -36.37 -13.43
CA ARG A 160 -5.30 -35.71 -12.69
C ARG A 160 -5.04 -35.69 -11.19
N LEU A 161 -4.56 -36.80 -10.63
CA LEU A 161 -4.29 -36.91 -9.19
C LEU A 161 -3.15 -35.98 -8.77
N VAL A 162 -2.09 -35.86 -9.58
CA VAL A 162 -0.98 -34.93 -9.36
C VAL A 162 -1.45 -33.48 -9.45
N MET A 163 -2.20 -33.12 -10.50
CA MET A 163 -2.78 -31.78 -10.66
C MET A 163 -3.66 -31.39 -9.47
N GLN A 164 -4.55 -32.30 -9.02
CA GLN A 164 -5.42 -32.06 -7.88
C GLN A 164 -4.64 -31.92 -6.57
N ALA A 165 -3.62 -32.75 -6.35
CA ALA A 165 -2.77 -32.66 -5.17
C ALA A 165 -1.98 -31.33 -5.14
N GLN A 166 -1.45 -30.90 -6.29
CA GLN A 166 -0.76 -29.61 -6.42
C GLN A 166 -1.69 -28.43 -6.13
N GLN A 167 -2.90 -28.42 -6.70
CA GLN A 167 -3.90 -27.39 -6.42
C GLN A 167 -4.27 -27.36 -4.93
N ALA A 168 -4.47 -28.52 -4.30
CA ALA A 168 -4.77 -28.60 -2.88
C ALA A 168 -3.62 -28.07 -1.99
N GLN A 169 -2.37 -28.35 -2.36
CA GLN A 169 -1.19 -27.81 -1.68
C GLN A 169 -1.08 -26.29 -1.82
N GLN A 170 -1.29 -25.76 -3.03
CA GLN A 170 -1.30 -24.32 -3.29
C GLN A 170 -2.40 -23.62 -2.49
N ALA A 171 -3.63 -24.15 -2.51
CA ALA A 171 -4.75 -23.61 -1.74
C ALA A 171 -4.46 -23.62 -0.22
N LYS A 172 -3.79 -24.65 0.30
CA LYS A 172 -3.37 -24.70 1.71
C LYS A 172 -2.30 -23.65 2.02
N ALA A 173 -1.32 -23.46 1.13
CA ALA A 173 -0.28 -22.44 1.28
C ALA A 173 -0.86 -21.02 1.30
N LEU A 174 -1.78 -20.72 0.39
CA LEU A 174 -2.50 -19.44 0.33
C LEU A 174 -3.33 -19.19 1.59
N ARG A 175 -4.10 -20.17 2.06
CA ARG A 175 -4.85 -20.05 3.32
C ARG A 175 -3.93 -19.78 4.51
N LYS A 176 -2.78 -20.46 4.57
CA LYS A 176 -1.79 -20.22 5.63
C LYS A 176 -1.23 -18.80 5.55
N ALA A 177 -0.84 -18.34 4.36
CA ALA A 177 -0.33 -16.98 4.16
C ALA A 177 -1.37 -15.90 4.51
N GLN A 178 -2.64 -16.11 4.13
CA GLN A 178 -3.74 -15.21 4.52
C GLN A 178 -4.00 -15.22 6.03
N GLY A 179 -3.89 -16.39 6.69
CA GLY A 179 -3.99 -16.50 8.13
C GLY A 179 -2.84 -15.79 8.87
N GLU A 180 -1.62 -15.93 8.37
CA GLU A 180 -0.43 -15.28 8.91
C GLU A 180 -0.50 -13.76 8.75
N SER A 181 -0.92 -13.25 7.58
CA SER A 181 -1.09 -11.81 7.37
C SER A 181 -2.18 -11.22 8.25
N PHE A 182 -3.30 -11.94 8.42
CA PHE A 182 -4.36 -11.54 9.34
C PHE A 182 -3.88 -11.53 10.80
N GLN A 183 -3.18 -12.58 11.23
CA GLN A 183 -2.63 -12.65 12.59
C GLN A 183 -1.58 -11.55 12.83
N ALA A 184 -0.74 -11.24 11.84
CA ALA A 184 0.22 -10.14 11.90
C ALA A 184 -0.49 -8.77 12.03
N GLU A 185 -1.58 -8.56 11.30
CA GLU A 185 -2.37 -7.33 11.38
C GLU A 185 -3.05 -7.18 12.75
N VAL A 186 -3.67 -8.24 13.26
CA VAL A 186 -4.31 -8.24 14.59
C VAL A 186 -3.28 -7.95 15.68
N THR A 187 -2.10 -8.57 15.61
CA THR A 187 -1.03 -8.34 16.60
C THR A 187 -0.45 -6.92 16.51
N ARG A 188 -0.33 -6.36 15.29
CA ARG A 188 0.03 -4.95 15.08
C ARG A 188 -0.97 -4.01 15.74
N GLN A 189 -2.26 -4.21 15.48
CA GLN A 189 -3.32 -3.37 16.04
C GLN A 189 -3.37 -3.46 17.58
N MET A 190 -3.18 -4.66 18.13
CA MET A 190 -3.10 -4.85 19.59
C MET A 190 -1.90 -4.14 20.20
N ARG A 191 -0.73 -4.19 19.54
CA ARG A 191 0.48 -3.50 19.99
C ARG A 191 0.31 -1.98 19.94
N GLU A 192 -0.25 -1.45 18.86
CA GLU A 192 -0.54 -0.02 18.73
C GLU A 192 -1.50 0.46 19.82
N ARG A 193 -2.53 -0.35 20.13
CA ARG A 193 -3.48 -0.06 21.22
C ARG A 193 -2.81 -0.12 22.59
N GLN A 194 -1.91 -1.07 22.83
CA GLN A 194 -1.13 -1.15 24.07
C GLN A 194 -0.17 0.04 24.21
N GLU A 195 0.53 0.43 23.15
CA GLU A 195 1.43 1.59 23.13
C GLU A 195 0.66 2.89 23.35
N ALA A 196 -0.51 3.07 22.72
CA ALA A 196 -1.38 4.21 22.96
C ALA A 196 -1.91 4.26 24.41
N ALA A 197 -2.30 3.10 24.97
CA ALA A 197 -2.72 3.00 26.36
C ALA A 197 -1.58 3.32 27.33
N LYS A 198 -0.35 2.84 27.04
CA LYS A 198 0.85 3.15 27.81
C LYS A 198 1.16 4.65 27.75
N ARG A 199 1.21 5.26 26.56
CA ARG A 199 1.41 6.71 26.39
C ARG A 199 0.37 7.53 27.17
N LYS A 200 -0.90 7.09 27.16
CA LYS A 200 -1.95 7.76 27.93
C LYS A 200 -1.76 7.63 29.44
N ARG A 201 -1.29 6.47 29.93
CA ARG A 201 -0.94 6.27 31.34
C ARG A 201 0.27 7.12 31.74
N ASP A 202 1.35 7.06 30.96
CA ASP A 202 2.56 7.83 31.20
C ASP A 202 2.27 9.35 31.19
N ALA A 203 1.44 9.82 30.25
CA ALA A 203 1.00 11.22 30.22
C ALA A 203 0.14 11.61 31.43
N ALA A 204 -0.76 10.73 31.88
CA ALA A 204 -1.57 10.96 33.07
C ALA A 204 -0.72 10.97 34.36
N GLU A 205 0.27 10.08 34.46
CA GLU A 205 1.22 10.03 35.56
C GLU A 205 2.10 11.28 35.60
N ASN A 206 2.67 11.67 34.45
CA ASN A 206 3.50 12.87 34.34
C ASN A 206 2.69 14.15 34.62
N SER A 207 1.41 14.18 34.22
CA SER A 207 0.50 15.28 34.58
C SER A 207 0.21 15.34 36.08
N ARG A 208 0.06 14.19 36.75
CA ARG A 208 -0.12 14.13 38.21
C ARG A 208 1.13 14.58 38.94
N TYR A 209 2.30 14.12 38.51
CA TYR A 209 3.58 14.52 39.10
C TYR A 209 3.78 16.05 39.00
N ARG A 210 3.54 16.63 37.82
CA ARG A 210 3.64 18.08 37.63
C ARG A 210 2.67 18.88 38.50
N ARG A 211 1.43 18.40 38.68
CA ARG A 211 0.46 19.04 39.60
C ARG A 211 0.92 18.99 41.06
N GLN A 212 1.52 17.87 41.48
CA GLN A 212 2.06 17.74 42.84
C GLN A 212 3.22 18.72 43.06
N GLU A 213 4.17 18.82 42.11
CA GLU A 213 5.24 19.83 42.15
C GLU A 213 4.68 21.26 42.23
N GLU A 214 3.69 21.60 41.40
CA GLU A 214 3.07 22.93 41.41
C GLU A 214 2.37 23.25 42.74
N GLU A 215 1.71 22.26 43.35
CA GLU A 215 1.04 22.40 44.64
C GLU A 215 2.04 22.53 45.80
N GLU A 216 3.13 21.76 45.80
CA GLU A 216 4.23 21.90 46.77
C GLU A 216 4.90 23.27 46.65
N ALA A 217 5.20 23.71 45.43
CA ALA A 217 5.77 25.05 45.19
C ALA A 217 4.81 26.17 45.61
N ALA A 218 3.49 25.99 45.44
CA ALA A 218 2.49 26.95 45.94
C ALA A 218 2.44 27.00 47.47
N LYS A 219 2.52 25.85 48.15
CA LYS A 219 2.60 25.79 49.62
C LYS A 219 3.86 26.46 50.15
N GLN A 220 5.01 26.22 49.52
CA GLN A 220 6.26 26.90 49.88
C GLN A 220 6.14 28.41 49.73
N ARG A 221 5.61 28.89 48.60
CA ARG A 221 5.37 30.33 48.39
C ARG A 221 4.45 30.92 49.46
N GLN A 222 3.36 30.24 49.82
CA GLN A 222 2.45 30.69 50.87
C GLN A 222 3.13 30.74 52.25
N GLN A 223 3.96 29.75 52.58
CA GLN A 223 4.72 29.72 53.82
C GLN A 223 5.73 30.87 53.88
N GLU A 224 6.48 31.11 52.80
CA GLU A 224 7.40 32.24 52.70
C GLU A 224 6.67 33.59 52.83
N GLU A 225 5.50 33.73 52.19
CA GLU A 225 4.69 34.95 52.26
C GLU A 225 4.14 35.19 53.69
N GLU A 226 3.67 34.14 54.37
CA GLU A 226 3.18 34.20 55.74
C GLU A 226 4.31 34.51 56.74
N GLU A 227 5.49 33.93 56.53
CA GLU A 227 6.68 34.18 57.34
C GLU A 227 7.19 35.62 57.16
N GLN A 228 7.24 36.13 55.92
CA GLN A 228 7.52 37.54 55.64
C GLN A 228 6.50 38.46 56.30
N ARG A 229 5.20 38.11 56.25
CA ARG A 229 4.13 38.87 56.92
C ARG A 229 4.33 38.91 58.44
N ARG A 230 4.68 37.77 59.05
CA ARG A 230 5.01 37.69 60.49
C ARG A 230 6.22 38.54 60.84
N GLN A 231 7.28 38.49 60.04
CA GLN A 231 8.47 39.31 60.25
C GLN A 231 8.14 40.81 60.14
N GLN A 232 7.35 41.23 59.15
CA GLN A 232 6.89 42.62 59.04
C GLN A 232 6.04 43.04 60.24
N GLN A 233 5.12 42.20 60.72
CA GLN A 233 4.34 42.49 61.92
C GLN A 233 5.22 42.61 63.17
N GLN A 234 6.21 41.73 63.35
CA GLN A 234 7.15 41.83 64.46
C GLN A 234 8.00 43.10 64.38
N GLN A 235 8.49 43.47 63.19
CA GLN A 235 9.22 44.73 63.01
C GLN A 235 8.33 45.94 63.32
N GLN A 236 7.07 45.95 62.90
CA GLN A 236 6.12 47.02 63.22
C GLN A 236 5.84 47.08 64.73
N GLN A 237 5.69 45.94 65.42
CA GLN A 237 5.53 45.90 66.87
C GLN A 237 6.77 46.39 67.61
N GLN A 238 7.98 45.99 67.18
CA GLN A 238 9.23 46.46 67.79
C GLN A 238 9.46 47.97 67.56
N GLN A 239 9.05 48.50 66.40
CA GLN A 239 9.09 49.95 66.14
C GLN A 239 8.04 50.71 66.98
N ALA A 240 6.86 50.13 67.20
CA ALA A 240 5.83 50.72 68.06
C ALA A 240 6.23 50.70 69.55
N ASP A 241 6.86 49.63 70.02
CA ASP A 241 7.35 49.49 71.42
C ASP A 241 8.58 50.37 71.68
N GLY A 242 9.54 50.41 70.74
CA GLY A 242 10.71 51.28 70.82
C GLY A 242 10.40 52.79 70.71
N SER A 243 9.33 53.17 70.00
CA SER A 243 8.90 54.57 69.91
C SER A 243 8.27 55.09 71.22
N SER A 244 7.75 54.22 72.08
CA SER A 244 7.15 54.63 73.36
C SER A 244 8.21 55.05 74.38
N ASP A 245 9.33 54.34 74.43
CA ASP A 245 10.43 54.63 75.36
C ASP A 245 11.29 55.83 74.93
N ASP A 246 11.48 56.04 73.62
CA ASP A 246 12.25 57.18 73.11
C ASP A 246 11.51 58.53 73.23
N GLU A 247 10.18 58.56 73.10
CA GLU A 247 9.38 59.76 73.37
C GLU A 247 9.45 60.18 74.86
N ASP A 248 9.33 59.24 75.81
CA ASP A 248 9.41 59.55 77.24
C ASP A 248 10.84 59.93 77.67
N ALA A 249 11.87 59.31 77.08
CA ALA A 249 13.27 59.70 77.30
C ALA A 249 13.63 61.07 76.69
N ALA A 250 13.08 61.42 75.52
CA ALA A 250 13.25 62.73 74.90
C ALA A 250 12.52 63.84 75.66
N ALA A 251 11.31 63.56 76.16
CA ALA A 251 10.55 64.48 77.01
C ALA A 251 11.29 64.79 78.32
N ARG A 252 11.85 63.76 78.99
CA ARG A 252 12.69 63.93 80.20
C ARG A 252 13.96 64.73 79.92
N ARG A 253 14.64 64.50 78.79
CA ARG A 253 15.82 65.28 78.38
C ARG A 253 15.50 66.75 78.11
N ARG A 254 14.38 67.05 77.44
CA ARG A 254 13.89 68.42 77.22
C ARG A 254 13.50 69.13 78.54
N ALA A 255 12.89 68.41 79.48
CA ALA A 255 12.54 68.95 80.79
C ALA A 255 13.79 69.33 81.61
N LEU A 256 14.81 68.47 81.62
CA LEU A 256 16.09 68.73 82.29
C LEU A 256 16.86 69.90 81.66
N ALA A 257 16.82 70.03 80.32
CA ALA A 257 17.44 71.15 79.61
C ALA A 257 16.78 72.50 79.95
N LYS A 258 15.45 72.56 80.02
CA LYS A 258 14.71 73.76 80.46
C LYS A 258 15.02 74.14 81.90
N LYS A 259 15.20 73.17 82.80
CA LYS A 259 15.58 73.41 84.21
C LYS A 259 16.99 74.00 84.32
N ARG A 260 17.95 73.52 83.52
CA ARG A 260 19.33 74.06 83.48
C ARG A 260 19.40 75.48 82.90
N GLN A 261 18.57 75.83 81.92
CA GLN A 261 18.50 77.20 81.40
C GLN A 261 17.90 78.19 82.42
N ARG A 262 16.94 77.76 83.25
CA ARG A 262 16.38 78.61 84.31
C ARG A 262 17.36 78.90 85.45
N GLN A 263 18.34 78.03 85.69
CA GLN A 263 19.38 78.24 86.70
C GLN A 263 20.59 79.06 86.21
N ARG A 264 20.65 79.42 84.92
CA ARG A 264 21.78 80.14 84.30
C ARG A 264 21.48 81.60 83.91
N LYS A 265 20.35 82.16 84.32
CA LYS A 265 20.09 83.61 84.15
C LYS A 265 20.61 84.39 85.37
N PRO A 266 21.56 85.33 85.19
CA PRO A 266 22.01 86.21 86.26
C PRO A 266 20.94 87.26 86.60
N SER A 267 20.76 87.51 87.90
CA SER A 267 20.00 88.64 88.46
C SER A 267 20.75 89.95 88.19
N GLY A 268 20.09 90.91 87.54
CA GLY A 268 20.65 92.25 87.30
C GLY A 268 19.71 93.14 86.48
N MET A 269 19.14 94.14 87.18
CA MET A 269 18.20 95.21 86.78
C MET A 269 16.71 94.92 86.96
#